data_AF-A0A1Q6RTS4-F1
#
_entry.id   AF-A0A1Q6RTS4-F1
#
_cell.length_a   1.000
_cell.length_b   1.000
_cell.length_c   1.000
_cell.angle_alpha   90.00
_cell.angle_beta   90.00
_cell.angle_gamma   90.00
#
_symmetry.space_group_name_H-M   'P 1'
#
loop_
_entity.id
_entity.type
_entity.pdbx_description
1 polymer ?
#
loop_
_entity_poly.entity_id
_entity_poly.type
_entity_poly.pdbx_seq_one_letter_code
_entity_poly.pdbx_strand_id
1 'polypeptide(L)'
;MWLENGTDTAGLNHIITEHADDFLNKGITQEQIPDYVMNALENGKIVGYQGRGTGRPIYEFTYNGEIHKVAITVGNNGFIVGANPK
;
A
#
# COMPACT_ATOMS: atom_id res chain seq x y z
N MET A 1 -4.64 -7.19 10.22
CA MET A 1 -4.96 -6.80 8.82
C MET A 1 -4.63 -7.96 7.92
N TRP A 2 -5.30 -8.12 6.78
CA TRP A 2 -4.94 -9.15 5.81
C TRP A 2 -5.00 -8.61 4.39
N LEU A 3 -4.11 -9.13 3.54
CA LEU A 3 -4.08 -8.91 2.10
C LEU A 3 -4.40 -10.25 1.43
N GLU A 4 -5.54 -10.33 0.77
CA GLU A 4 -5.93 -11.45 -0.09
C GLU A 4 -5.83 -11.06 -1.56
N ASN A 5 -5.86 -12.04 -2.45
CA ASN A 5 -5.86 -11.81 -3.91
C ASN A 5 -6.93 -10.80 -4.32
N GLY A 6 -8.13 -10.87 -3.73
CA GLY A 6 -9.21 -9.91 -4.01
C GLY A 6 -9.68 -9.92 -5.47
N THR A 7 -10.28 -8.82 -5.90
CA THR A 7 -10.79 -8.59 -7.27
C THR A 7 -9.96 -7.52 -7.99
N ASP A 8 -10.32 -7.22 -9.23
CA ASP A 8 -9.81 -6.08 -10.00
C ASP A 8 -10.09 -4.72 -9.34
N THR A 9 -11.07 -4.64 -8.43
CA THR A 9 -11.47 -3.41 -7.72
C THR A 9 -11.02 -3.33 -6.26
N ALA A 10 -10.55 -4.44 -5.65
CA ALA A 10 -10.04 -4.42 -4.28
C ALA A 10 -9.07 -5.58 -3.99
N GLY A 11 -8.08 -5.35 -3.12
CA GLY A 11 -7.12 -6.38 -2.71
C GLY A 11 -5.87 -6.42 -3.60
N LEU A 12 -5.10 -7.50 -3.52
CA LEU A 12 -3.81 -7.59 -4.21
C LEU A 12 -3.93 -7.48 -5.74
N ASN A 13 -4.94 -8.11 -6.34
CA ASN A 13 -5.19 -8.06 -7.78
C ASN A 13 -5.43 -6.61 -8.24
N HIS A 14 -6.26 -5.86 -7.52
CA HIS A 14 -6.46 -4.44 -7.80
C HIS A 14 -5.16 -3.63 -7.72
N ILE A 15 -4.36 -3.84 -6.67
CA ILE A 15 -3.07 -3.13 -6.50
C ILE A 15 -2.12 -3.47 -7.65
N ILE A 16 -2.04 -4.73 -8.04
CA ILE A 16 -1.18 -5.17 -9.14
C ILE A 16 -1.67 -4.59 -10.46
N THR A 17 -2.95 -4.77 -10.79
CA THR A 17 -3.52 -4.35 -12.09
C THR A 17 -3.44 -2.85 -12.29
N GLU A 18 -3.70 -2.04 -11.26
CA GLU A 18 -3.81 -0.59 -11.39
C GLU A 18 -2.53 0.16 -11.02
N HIS A 19 -1.65 -0.42 -10.19
CA HIS A 19 -0.54 0.30 -9.58
C HIS A 19 0.83 -0.39 -9.68
N ALA A 20 0.96 -1.59 -10.28
CA ALA A 20 2.26 -2.25 -10.38
C ALA A 20 3.33 -1.36 -11.03
N ASP A 21 3.00 -0.60 -12.08
CA ASP A 21 3.94 0.32 -12.72
C ASP A 21 4.34 1.49 -11.81
N ASP A 22 3.40 1.99 -10.99
CA ASP A 22 3.70 3.04 -9.99
C ASP A 22 4.70 2.53 -8.95
N PHE A 23 4.57 1.27 -8.51
CA PHE A 23 5.50 0.60 -7.60
C PHE A 23 6.85 0.35 -8.27
N LEU A 24 6.85 -0.11 -9.51
CA LEU A 24 8.08 -0.37 -10.26
C LEU A 24 8.89 0.92 -10.47
N ASN A 25 8.22 2.04 -10.71
CA ASN A 25 8.85 3.37 -10.79
C ASN A 25 9.49 3.82 -9.46
N LYS A 26 9.15 3.16 -8.34
CA LYS A 26 9.78 3.34 -7.02
C LYS A 26 10.76 2.21 -6.67
N GLY A 27 11.10 1.36 -7.63
CA GLY A 27 12.04 0.25 -7.45
C GLY A 27 11.44 -0.97 -6.73
N ILE A 28 10.11 -1.06 -6.63
CA ILE A 28 9.41 -2.17 -5.98
C ILE A 28 8.78 -3.05 -7.07
N THR A 29 9.23 -4.30 -7.19
CA THR A 29 8.66 -5.23 -8.17
C THR A 29 7.29 -5.72 -7.73
N GLN A 30 6.51 -6.25 -8.68
CA GLN A 30 5.16 -6.78 -8.41
C GLN A 30 5.17 -7.83 -7.29
N GLU A 31 6.18 -8.69 -7.25
CA GLU A 31 6.34 -9.75 -6.25
C GLU A 31 6.63 -9.20 -4.85
N GLN A 32 7.21 -7.99 -4.76
CA GLN A 32 7.52 -7.34 -3.49
C GLN A 32 6.33 -6.57 -2.92
N ILE A 33 5.30 -6.26 -3.71
CA ILE A 33 4.14 -5.46 -3.29
C ILE A 33 3.46 -6.00 -2.02
N PRO A 34 3.17 -7.31 -1.88
CA PRO A 34 2.52 -7.83 -0.67
C PRO A 34 3.34 -7.53 0.60
N ASP A 35 4.62 -7.88 0.60
CA ASP A 35 5.52 -7.69 1.74
C ASP A 35 5.75 -6.21 2.03
N TYR A 36 5.89 -5.39 0.99
CA TYR A 36 6.03 -3.95 1.10
C TYR A 36 4.82 -3.30 1.79
N VAL A 37 3.61 -3.66 1.37
CA VAL A 37 2.36 -3.13 1.93
C VAL A 37 2.18 -3.59 3.38
N MET A 38 2.47 -4.85 3.69
CA MET A 38 2.37 -5.35 5.07
C MET A 38 3.40 -4.69 5.99
N ASN A 39 4.65 -4.52 5.53
CA ASN A 39 5.68 -3.84 6.29
C ASN A 39 5.30 -2.38 6.62
N ALA A 40 4.73 -1.66 5.64
CA ALA A 40 4.23 -0.30 5.85
C ALA A 40 3.15 -0.23 6.94
N LEU A 41 2.25 -1.22 6.98
CA LEU A 41 1.17 -1.29 7.95
C LEU A 41 1.63 -1.70 9.36
N GLU A 42 2.66 -2.54 9.45
CA GLU A 42 3.21 -3.03 10.72
C GLU A 42 4.21 -2.05 11.35
N ASN A 43 5.07 -1.44 10.55
CA ASN A 43 6.22 -0.65 11.01
C ASN A 43 6.12 0.84 10.67
N GLY A 44 5.18 1.23 9.80
CA GLY A 44 5.09 2.59 9.33
C GLY A 44 4.45 3.55 10.31
N LYS A 45 4.93 4.79 10.30
CA LYS A 45 4.28 5.92 10.97
C LYS A 45 3.38 6.67 9.99
N ILE A 46 2.21 7.11 10.42
CA ILE A 46 1.34 7.95 9.60
C ILE A 46 1.93 9.36 9.54
N VAL A 47 2.26 9.83 8.33
CA VAL A 47 2.87 11.16 8.08
C VAL A 47 1.97 12.11 7.29
N GLY A 48 0.78 11.65 6.89
CA GLY A 48 -0.16 12.45 6.12
C GLY A 48 -1.33 11.62 5.64
N TYR A 49 -2.17 12.23 4.81
CA TYR A 49 -3.37 11.61 4.24
C TYR A 49 -3.50 12.00 2.77
N GLN A 50 -3.91 11.05 1.93
CA GLN A 50 -4.23 11.27 0.51
C GLN A 50 -5.75 11.36 0.31
N GLY A 51 -6.21 12.22 -0.61
CA GLY A 51 -7.63 12.29 -1.01
C GLY A 51 -8.47 13.27 -0.20
N ARG A 52 -9.80 13.15 -0.30
CA ARG A 52 -10.78 14.04 0.37
C ARG A 52 -11.40 13.34 1.60
N GLY A 53 -11.98 14.11 2.51
CA GLY A 53 -12.64 13.58 3.72
C GLY A 53 -11.65 13.06 4.75
N THR A 54 -11.92 11.91 5.36
CA THR A 54 -10.98 11.24 6.29
C THR A 54 -9.66 10.82 5.61
N GLY A 55 -9.62 10.76 4.27
CA GLY A 55 -8.44 10.47 3.48
C GLY A 55 -7.91 9.04 3.68
N ARG A 56 -6.89 8.69 2.89
CA ARG A 56 -6.13 7.42 2.99
C ARG A 56 -4.81 7.71 3.70
N PRO A 57 -4.54 7.13 4.88
CA PRO A 57 -3.29 7.38 5.61
C PRO A 57 -2.07 7.08 4.75
N ILE A 58 -1.06 7.95 4.85
CA ILE A 58 0.25 7.78 4.22
C ILE A 58 1.22 7.30 5.28
N TYR A 59 1.72 6.09 5.10
CA TYR A 59 2.71 5.46 5.97
C TYR A 59 4.11 5.80 5.47
N GLU A 60 4.97 6.31 6.34
CA GLU A 60 6.42 6.40 6.14
C GLU A 60 7.09 5.26 6.90
N PHE A 61 7.93 4.48 6.23
CA PHE A 61 8.55 3.27 6.79
C PHE A 61 9.88 2.98 6.09
N THR A 62 10.71 2.15 6.72
CA THR A 62 11.96 1.69 6.11
C THR A 62 11.74 0.36 5.42
N TYR A 63 12.12 0.26 4.15
CA TYR A 63 12.08 -0.98 3.37
C TYR A 63 13.39 -1.09 2.59
N ASN A 64 14.05 -2.25 2.65
CA ASN A 64 15.37 -2.47 2.04
C ASN A 64 16.44 -1.39 2.34
N GLY A 65 16.36 -0.77 3.53
CA GLY A 65 17.31 0.26 3.98
C GLY A 65 16.99 1.69 3.51
N GLU A 66 15.94 1.88 2.71
CA GLU A 66 15.49 3.19 2.24
C GLU A 66 14.18 3.61 2.92
N ILE A 67 13.95 4.92 3.01
CA ILE A 67 12.70 5.47 3.53
C ILE A 67 11.70 5.55 2.39
N HIS A 68 10.57 4.88 2.56
CA HIS A 68 9.48 4.83 1.61
C HIS A 68 8.21 5.47 2.16
N LYS A 69 7.33 5.87 1.24
CA LYS A 69 5.99 6.35 1.55
C LYS A 69 4.94 5.64 0.71
N VAL A 70 3.84 5.25 1.34
CA VAL A 70 2.71 4.61 0.63
C VAL A 70 1.39 4.99 1.30
N ALA A 71 0.40 5.34 0.48
CA ALA A 71 -0.96 5.53 0.95
C ALA A 71 -1.70 4.20 0.90
N ILE A 72 -2.29 3.75 2.01
CA ILE A 72 -2.96 2.44 2.09
C ILE A 72 -4.40 2.64 2.55
N THR A 73 -5.33 1.96 1.88
CA THR A 73 -6.74 1.89 2.27
C THR A 73 -7.00 0.55 2.95
N VAL A 74 -7.40 0.59 4.22
CA VAL A 74 -7.83 -0.58 4.99
C VAL A 74 -9.32 -0.43 5.30
N GLY A 75 -10.13 -1.43 4.94
CA GLY A 75 -11.54 -1.48 5.29
C GLY A 75 -11.75 -1.68 6.79
N ASN A 76 -12.93 -1.36 7.30
CA ASN A 76 -13.25 -1.43 8.74
C ASN A 76 -13.09 -2.83 9.35
N ASN A 77 -13.09 -3.87 8.52
CA ASN A 77 -12.85 -5.26 8.92
C ASN A 77 -11.36 -5.61 9.02
N GLY A 78 -10.45 -4.78 8.50
CA GLY A 78 -9.01 -5.06 8.43
C GLY A 78 -8.54 -5.57 7.06
N PHE A 79 -9.42 -5.59 6.06
CA PHE A 79 -9.11 -5.95 4.67
C PHE A 79 -8.35 -4.83 3.97
N ILE A 80 -7.22 -5.14 3.33
CA ILE A 80 -6.46 -4.16 2.55
C ILE A 80 -7.10 -4.03 1.17
N VAL A 81 -7.67 -2.86 0.88
CA VAL A 81 -8.42 -2.58 -0.36
C VAL A 81 -7.49 -2.11 -1.47
N GLY A 82 -6.50 -1.28 -1.14
CA GLY A 82 -5.60 -0.70 -2.14
C GLY A 82 -4.39 -0.01 -1.53
N ALA A 83 -3.37 0.19 -2.35
CA ALA A 83 -2.12 0.84 -1.97
C ALA A 83 -1.60 1.70 -3.14
N ASN A 84 -1.10 2.90 -2.85
CA ASN A 84 -0.58 3.83 -3.84
C ASN A 84 0.76 4.42 -3.36
N PRO A 85 1.88 4.14 -4.03
CA PRO A 85 3.19 4.62 -3.59
C PRO A 85 3.33 6.14 -3.77
N LYS A 86 4.17 6.79 -2.95
CA LYS A 86 4.38 8.25 -2.94
C LYS A 86 5.79 8.67 -3.30
#